data_AF-A0A7C7RKJ0-F1
#
_entry.id   AF-A0A7C7RKJ0-F1
#
_cell.length_a   1.000
_cell.length_b   1.000
_cell.length_c   1.000
_cell.angle_alpha   90.00
_cell.angle_beta   90.00
_cell.angle_gamma   90.00
#
_symmetry.space_group_name_H-M   'P 1'
#
loop_
_entity.id
_entity.type
_entity.pdbx_description
1 polymer ?
#
loop_
_entity_poly.entity_id
_entity_poly.type
_entity_poly.pdbx_seq_one_letter_code
_entity_poly.pdbx_strand_id
1 'polypeptide(L)' 'LDKKGVLDKLEVWIEVDEHVLVGGTEAMQNLKHTLQAEMLNDLYINVNIKLVEPKTLERSMGKATRILDRRDAERQL' A
#
# COMPACT_ATOMS: atom_id res chain seq x y z
N LEU A 1 16.37 -23.84 11.48
CA LEU A 1 15.54 -22.66 11.86
C LEU A 1 14.37 -22.62 10.88
N ASP A 2 13.34 -23.44 11.11
CA ASP A 2 12.15 -23.45 10.25
C ASP A 2 11.11 -22.50 10.84
N LYS A 3 10.88 -21.36 10.18
CA LYS A 3 9.68 -20.55 10.45
C LYS A 3 8.53 -21.12 9.61
N LYS A 4 7.79 -22.08 10.18
CA LYS A 4 6.43 -22.39 9.71
C LYS A 4 5.49 -21.35 10.32
N GLY A 5 5.24 -20.27 9.58
CA GLY A 5 4.28 -19.23 9.96
C GLY A 5 3.76 -18.53 8.71
N VAL A 6 2.45 -18.27 8.69
CA VAL A 6 1.81 -17.43 7.68
C VAL A 6 2.32 -16.02 7.92
N LEU A 7 3.23 -15.53 7.07
CA LEU A 7 3.73 -14.16 7.14
C LEU A 7 2.58 -13.20 6.81
N ASP A 8 2.31 -12.25 7.72
CA ASP A 8 1.34 -11.19 7.46
C ASP A 8 1.74 -10.40 6.21
N LYS A 9 0.77 -10.14 5.34
CA LYS A 9 0.95 -9.30 4.15
C LYS A 9 0.32 -7.94 4.41
N LEU A 10 1.08 -6.87 4.19
CA LEU A 10 0.60 -5.50 4.26
C LEU A 10 0.54 -4.91 2.85
N GLU A 11 -0.63 -4.37 2.49
CA GLU A 11 -0.84 -3.61 1.26
C GLU A 11 -1.28 -2.20 1.63
N VAL A 12 -0.64 -1.19 1.03
CA VAL A 12 -0.95 0.22 1.28
C VAL A 12 -1.33 0.87 -0.05
N TRP A 13 -2.52 1.48 -0.06
CA TRP A 13 -3.07 2.15 -1.23
C TRP A 13 -2.82 3.65 -1.10
N ILE A 14 -2.24 4.24 -2.13
CA ILE A 14 -1.83 5.64 -2.13
C ILE A 14 -2.40 6.29 -3.38
N GLU A 15 -3.24 7.31 -3.20
CA GLU A 15 -3.65 8.18 -4.29
C GLU A 15 -2.42 8.95 -4.77
N VAL A 16 -2.16 8.91 -6.07
CA VAL A 16 -1.16 9.79 -6.68
C VAL A 16 -1.79 11.12 -7.08
N ASP A 17 -0.96 12.15 -7.20
CA ASP A 17 -1.38 13.41 -7.80
C ASP A 17 -1.45 13.31 -9.33
N GLU A 18 -2.20 14.23 -9.95
CA GLU A 18 -2.40 14.27 -11.41
C GLU A 18 -1.09 14.36 -12.20
N HIS A 19 -0.06 15.02 -11.64
CA HIS A 19 1.25 15.14 -12.30
C HIS A 19 1.97 13.79 -12.45
N VAL A 20 1.90 12.92 -11.44
CA VAL A 20 2.52 11.58 -11.49
C VAL A 20 1.77 10.71 -12.51
N LEU A 21 0.45 10.82 -12.53
CA LEU A 21 -0.39 10.09 -13.46
C LEU A 21 -0.07 10.46 -14.92
N VAL A 22 0.09 11.74 -15.22
CA VAL A 22 0.51 12.24 -16.55
C VAL A 22 1.93 11.80 -16.91
N GLY A 23 2.81 11.61 -15.92
CA GLY A 23 4.14 11.03 -16.10
C GLY A 23 4.15 9.55 -16.51
N GLY A 24 2.99 8.89 -16.51
CA GLY A 24 2.82 7.54 -17.02
C GLY A 24 3.47 6.45 -16.17
N THR A 25 3.65 5.27 -16.78
CA THR A 25 4.06 4.05 -16.06
C THR A 25 5.42 4.16 -15.40
N GLU A 26 6.40 4.83 -16.03
CA GLU A 26 7.74 4.97 -15.47
C GLU A 26 7.73 5.80 -14.19
N ALA A 27 7.06 6.97 -14.19
CA ALA A 27 6.91 7.81 -13.01
C ALA A 27 6.22 7.06 -11.85
N MET A 28 5.17 6.30 -12.16
CA MET A 28 4.47 5.47 -11.18
C MET A 28 5.36 4.36 -10.61
N GLN A 29 6.14 3.67 -11.45
CA GLN A 29 7.06 2.63 -10.98
C GLN A 29 8.15 3.23 -10.09
N ASN A 30 8.75 4.35 -10.48
CA ASN A 30 9.78 5.01 -9.69
C ASN A 30 9.24 5.41 -8.31
N LEU A 31 8.06 6.03 -8.26
CA LEU A 31 7.40 6.39 -7.00
C LEU A 31 7.11 5.16 -6.14
N LYS A 32 6.61 4.07 -6.75
CA LYS A 32 6.34 2.82 -6.03
C LYS A 32 7.62 2.28 -5.37
N HIS A 33 8.74 2.22 -6.10
CA HIS A 33 10.00 1.71 -5.57
C HIS A 33 10.54 2.60 -4.44
N THR A 34 10.49 3.92 -4.60
CA THR A 34 10.90 4.87 -3.57
C THR A 34 10.11 4.65 -2.28
N LEU A 35 8.78 4.61 -2.36
CA LEU A 35 7.93 4.42 -1.18
C LEU A 35 8.15 3.05 -0.52
N GLN A 36 8.37 2.00 -1.30
CA GLN A 36 8.72 0.68 -0.74
C GLN A 36 10.06 0.70 0.00
N ALA A 37 11.07 1.37 -0.56
CA ALA A 37 12.37 1.51 0.07
C ALA A 37 12.29 2.35 1.36
N GLU A 38 11.56 3.46 1.35
CA GLU A 38 11.34 4.30 2.53
C GLU A 38 10.62 3.55 3.65
N MET A 39 9.54 2.81 3.33
CA MET A 39 8.83 1.98 4.32
C MET A 39 9.73 0.92 4.94
N LEU A 40 10.62 0.31 4.14
CA LEU A 40 11.59 -0.65 4.65
C LEU A 40 12.66 0.01 5.52
N ASN A 41 13.17 1.17 5.12
CA ASN A 41 14.26 1.84 5.82
C ASN A 41 13.82 2.48 7.14
N ASP A 42 12.64 3.12 7.13
CA ASP A 42 12.18 3.92 8.27
C ASP A 42 11.37 3.08 9.26
N LEU A 43 10.58 2.12 8.75
CA LEU A 43 9.65 1.33 9.55
C LEU A 43 10.04 -0.15 9.64
N TYR A 44 11.08 -0.59 8.92
CA TYR A 44 11.55 -1.98 8.89
C TYR A 44 10.47 -2.99 8.48
N ILE A 45 9.53 -2.57 7.62
CA ILE A 45 8.44 -3.41 7.11
C ILE A 45 8.48 -3.51 5.59
N ASN A 46 8.26 -4.73 5.08
CA ASN A 46 8.03 -4.94 3.65
C ASN A 46 6.54 -4.76 3.35
N VAL A 47 6.23 -3.90 2.39
CA VAL A 47 4.86 -3.50 2.04
C VAL A 47 4.63 -3.60 0.54
N ASN A 48 3.47 -4.11 0.14
CA ASN A 48 3.00 -3.95 -1.24
C ASN A 48 2.37 -2.57 -1.41
N ILE A 49 3.01 -1.69 -2.17
CA ILE A 49 2.44 -0.38 -2.48
C ILE A 49 1.58 -0.48 -3.75
N LYS A 50 0.33 -0.03 -3.63
CA LYS A 50 -0.61 0.12 -4.74
C LYS A 50 -0.89 1.60 -4.97
N LEU A 51 -0.42 2.12 -6.09
CA LEU A 51 -0.74 3.47 -6.53
C LEU A 51 -2.11 3.46 -7.21
N VAL A 52 -3.00 4.35 -6.77
CA VAL A 52 -4.36 4.50 -7.31
C VAL A 52 -4.56 5.93 -7.83
N GLU A 53 -5.56 6.11 -8.70
CA GLU A 53 -5.84 7.42 -9.29
C GLU A 53 -6.26 8.46 -8.23
N PRO A 54 -6.03 9.75 -8.50
CA PRO A 54 -6.43 10.82 -7.59
C PRO A 54 -7.93 10.75 -7.29
N LYS A 55 -8.31 10.98 -6.02
CA LYS A 55 -9.71 11.09 -5.57
C LYS A 55 -10.54 9.80 -5.74
N THR A 56 -9.90 8.63 -5.78
CA THR A 56 -10.57 7.33 -5.86
C THR A 56 -10.78 6.64 -4.51
N LEU A 57 -10.04 7.02 -3.48
CA LEU A 57 -10.26 6.55 -2.12
C LEU A 57 -11.43 7.28 -1.48
N GLU A 58 -12.33 6.51 -0.87
CA GLU A 58 -13.53 7.01 -0.23
C GLU A 58 -13.20 8.02 0.88
N ARG A 59 -13.88 9.16 0.84
CA ARG A 59 -13.74 10.21 1.86
C ARG A 59 -14.77 9.97 2.95
N SER A 60 -14.31 9.78 4.18
CA SER A 60 -15.21 9.68 5.34
C SER A 60 -15.77 11.06 5.69
N MET A 61 -17.07 11.15 5.94
CA MET A 61 -17.71 12.35 6.51
C MET A 61 -17.35 12.61 7.99
N GLY A 62 -16.67 11.66 8.64
CA GLY A 62 -16.19 11.73 10.02
C GLY A 62 -14.71 11.35 10.14
N LYS A 63 -14.34 10.55 11.14
CA LYS A 63 -12.96 10.05 11.30
C LYS A 63 -12.60 9.15 10.11
N ALA A 64 -11.47 9.46 9.46
CA ALA A 64 -10.97 8.68 8.34
C ALA A 64 -10.58 7.25 8.75
N THR A 65 -11.21 6.26 8.12
CA THR A 65 -10.81 4.86 8.18
C THR A 65 -9.72 4.61 7.15
N ARG A 66 -8.48 4.41 7.60
CA ARG A 66 -7.30 4.16 6.72
C ARG A 66 -6.72 2.75 6.85
N ILE A 67 -7.24 1.95 7.78
CA ILE A 67 -6.76 0.60 8.07
C ILE A 67 -7.92 -0.35 7.85
N LEU A 68 -7.73 -1.29 6.93
CA LEU A 68 -8.65 -2.39 6.65
C LEU A 68 -7.98 -3.68 7.11
N ASP A 69 -8.46 -4.25 8.22
CA ASP A 69 -7.98 -5.55 8.68
C ASP A 69 -8.68 -6.67 7.91
N ARG A 70 -7.89 -7.48 7.20
CA ARG A 70 -8.38 -8.59 6.37
C ARG A 70 -7.85 -9.96 6.82
N ARG A 71 -7.25 -10.04 8.02
CA ARG A 71 -6.58 -11.26 8.50
C ARG A 71 -7.52 -12.46 8.65
N ASP A 72 -8.80 -12.22 8.95
CA ASP A 72 -9.80 -13.29 9.11
C ASP A 72 -10.31 -13.84 7.78
N ALA A 73 -10.27 -13.04 6.70
CA ALA A 73 -10.75 -13.45 5.39
C ALA A 73 -9.89 -14.55 4.75
N GLU A 74 -8.59 -14.60 5.09
CA GLU A 74 -7.65 -15.60 4.55
C GLU A 74 -7.60 -16.90 5.38
N ARG A 75 -8.17 -16.92 6.60
CA ARG A 75 -8.15 -18.11 7.48
C ARG A 75 -9.18 -19.18 7.11
N GLN A 76 -10.07 -18.92 6.15
CA GLN A 76 -11.14 -19.83 5.72
C GLN A 76 -10.85 -20.59 4.42
N LEU A 77 -9.63 -20.49 3.89
CA LEU A 77 -9.12 -21.25 2.74
C LEU A 77 -8.03 -22.23 3.21
#